data_AF-A0A8S1AM00-F1
#
_entry.id   AF-A0A8S1AM00-F1
#
_cell.length_a   1.000
_cell.length_b   1.000
_cell.length_c   1.000
_cell.angle_alpha   90.00
_cell.angle_beta   90.00
_cell.angle_gamma   90.00
#
_symmetry.space_group_name_H-M   'P 1'
#
loop_
_entity.id
_entity.type
_entity.pdbx_description
1 polymer ?
#
loop_
_entity_poly.entity_id
_entity_poly.type
_entity_poly.pdbx_seq_one_letter_code
_entity_poly.pdbx_strand_id
1 'polypeptide(L)'
;MRKVFQRDENRSLVERLIKYKAKDADKMNEENEHFLKSSNPTAFFIKPFARVSFGKKNDKVRKELEEAARESGSRSSGSGGSTDEKILDSMPYYATVLPNKVALRFDAHDGEVNSVKWSPTDRIVATGGADRKVKLWDVSKCMIENRGTLVGSNAGVMSVDFDATGAYIVGASNDFASRVWTVGDQRLRVSPL
;
A
#
# COMPACT_ATOMS: atom_id res chain seq x y z
N MET A 1 35.08 24.75 -34.57
CA MET A 1 33.73 25.36 -34.57
C MET A 1 32.60 24.35 -34.31
N ARG A 2 32.45 23.25 -35.08
CA ARG A 2 31.33 22.29 -34.90
C ARG A 2 31.19 21.65 -33.50
N LYS A 3 32.31 21.29 -32.85
CA LYS A 3 32.28 20.68 -31.50
C LYS A 3 31.83 21.63 -30.38
N VAL A 4 32.05 22.95 -30.55
CA VAL A 4 31.64 23.96 -29.56
C VAL A 4 30.14 24.22 -29.69
N PHE A 5 29.66 24.37 -30.93
CA PHE A 5 28.24 24.55 -31.24
C PHE A 5 27.36 23.41 -30.70
N GLN A 6 27.78 22.16 -30.89
CA GLN A 6 27.02 21.01 -30.39
C GLN A 6 27.04 20.87 -28.86
N ARG A 7 28.08 21.40 -28.20
CA ARG A 7 28.15 21.45 -26.74
C ARG A 7 27.16 22.47 -26.18
N ASP A 8 27.00 23.60 -26.85
CA ASP A 8 26.08 24.67 -26.45
C ASP A 8 24.62 24.27 -26.68
N GLU A 9 24.32 23.55 -27.78
CA GLU A 9 22.99 22.96 -28.01
C GLU A 9 22.62 21.92 -26.96
N ASN A 10 23.54 21.00 -26.64
CA ASN A 10 23.31 20.00 -25.61
C ASN A 10 23.06 20.64 -24.23
N ARG A 11 23.80 21.71 -23.91
CA ARG A 11 23.59 22.49 -22.69
C ARG A 11 22.20 23.14 -22.68
N SER A 12 21.80 23.74 -23.79
CA SER A 12 20.47 24.36 -23.91
C SER A 12 19.33 23.35 -23.75
N LEU A 13 19.49 22.14 -24.28
CA LEU A 13 18.51 21.06 -24.12
C LEU A 13 18.39 20.58 -22.68
N VAL A 14 19.52 20.46 -21.97
CA VAL A 14 19.52 20.10 -20.55
C VAL A 14 18.85 21.17 -19.69
N GLU A 15 19.15 22.45 -19.94
CA GLU A 15 18.50 23.56 -19.22
C GLU A 15 16.99 23.60 -19.47
N ARG A 16 16.55 23.35 -20.70
CA ARG A 16 15.12 23.25 -21.05
C ARG A 16 14.45 22.06 -20.37
N LEU A 17 15.13 20.91 -20.31
CA LEU A 17 14.63 19.71 -19.64
C LEU A 17 14.50 19.92 -18.13
N ILE A 18 15.48 20.56 -17.49
CA ILE A 18 15.43 20.89 -16.07
C ILE A 18 14.25 21.82 -15.78
N LYS A 19 14.07 22.87 -16.60
CA LYS A 19 12.95 23.80 -16.45
C LYS A 19 11.60 23.11 -16.62
N TYR A 20 11.49 22.18 -17.56
CA TYR A 20 10.26 21.41 -17.77
C TYR A 20 9.95 20.51 -16.56
N LYS A 21 10.94 19.76 -16.08
CA LYS A 21 10.77 18.87 -14.92
C LYS A 21 10.45 19.63 -13.63
N ALA A 22 11.06 20.81 -13.42
CA ALA A 22 10.76 21.65 -12.27
C ALA A 22 9.30 22.15 -12.30
N LYS A 23 8.84 22.65 -13.46
CA LYS A 23 7.47 23.13 -13.61
C LYS A 23 6.42 22.02 -13.38
N ASP A 24 6.71 20.82 -13.85
CA ASP A 24 5.84 19.66 -13.65
C ASP A 24 5.77 19.25 -12.17
N ALA A 25 6.91 19.28 -11.47
CA ALA A 25 6.97 19.05 -10.03
C ALA A 25 6.21 20.11 -9.23
N ASP A 26 6.34 21.39 -9.58
CA ASP A 26 5.60 22.48 -8.93
C ASP A 26 4.08 22.30 -9.10
N LYS A 27 3.63 21.92 -10.30
CA LYS A 27 2.20 21.64 -10.56
C LYS A 27 1.68 20.47 -9.72
N MET A 28 2.45 19.38 -9.60
CA MET A 28 2.08 18.24 -8.75
C MET A 28 2.04 18.61 -7.26
N ASN A 29 2.93 19.49 -6.82
CA ASN A 29 2.91 20.02 -5.45
C ASN A 29 1.68 20.91 -5.20
N GLU A 30 1.29 21.74 -6.17
CA GLU A 30 0.06 22.55 -6.09
C GLU A 30 -1.19 21.67 -6.02
N GLU A 31 -1.26 20.59 -6.80
CA GLU A 31 -2.36 19.61 -6.78
C GLU A 31 -2.42 18.86 -5.43
N ASN A 32 -1.28 18.47 -4.87
CA ASN A 32 -1.20 17.84 -3.55
C ASN A 32 -1.61 18.79 -2.41
N GLU A 33 -1.18 20.06 -2.45
CA GLU A 33 -1.59 21.09 -1.50
C GLU A 33 -3.09 21.38 -1.56
N HIS A 34 -3.68 21.35 -2.76
CA HIS A 34 -5.13 21.46 -2.94
C HIS A 34 -5.88 20.26 -2.35
N PHE A 35 -5.32 19.04 -2.49
CA PHE A 35 -5.87 17.84 -1.89
C PHE A 35 -5.84 17.89 -0.35
N LEU A 36 -4.75 18.38 0.24
CA LEU A 36 -4.60 18.54 1.69
C LEU A 36 -5.52 19.62 2.27
N LYS A 37 -5.78 20.70 1.51
CA LYS A 37 -6.71 21.78 1.94
C LYS A 37 -8.18 21.41 1.79
N SER A 38 -8.50 20.53 0.84
CA SER A 38 -9.88 20.06 0.61
C SER A 38 -10.26 18.83 1.46
N SER A 39 -9.28 18.07 1.95
CA SER A 39 -9.51 16.96 2.89
C SER A 39 -9.28 17.39 4.34
N ASN A 40 -10.29 17.20 5.19
CA ASN A 40 -10.21 17.44 6.62
C ASN A 40 -9.02 16.64 7.25
N PRO A 41 -8.03 17.28 7.90
CA PRO A 41 -6.75 16.67 8.24
C PRO A 41 -6.78 15.63 9.38
N THR A 42 -7.94 15.42 10.02
CA THR A 42 -8.15 14.43 11.09
C THR A 42 -8.87 13.17 10.65
N ALA A 43 -9.21 13.02 9.36
CA ALA A 43 -9.92 11.82 8.87
C ALA A 43 -9.00 10.60 8.60
N PHE A 44 -7.67 10.76 8.66
CA PHE A 44 -6.73 9.73 8.25
C PHE A 44 -6.20 8.80 9.37
N PHE A 45 -6.53 9.04 10.64
CA PHE A 45 -5.99 8.24 11.74
C PHE A 45 -6.99 7.44 12.59
N ILE A 46 -8.31 7.55 12.38
CA ILE A 46 -9.28 6.66 13.04
C ILE A 46 -10.49 6.41 12.12
N LYS A 47 -10.54 5.23 11.48
CA LYS A 47 -11.77 4.43 11.23
C LYS A 47 -11.46 3.16 10.43
N PRO A 48 -11.31 1.99 11.09
CA PRO A 48 -11.61 0.72 10.46
C PRO A 48 -13.15 0.59 10.41
N PHE A 49 -13.71 0.54 9.21
CA PHE A 49 -15.14 0.41 8.87
C PHE A 49 -16.07 1.64 9.03
N ALA A 50 -17.07 1.66 8.13
CA ALA A 50 -18.11 2.67 7.85
C ALA A 50 -17.63 3.88 7.00
N ARG A 51 -18.20 4.17 5.82
CA ARG A 51 -19.62 4.16 5.47
C ARG A 51 -19.79 4.21 3.95
N VAL A 52 -20.36 3.15 3.35
CA VAL A 52 -21.11 3.26 2.10
C VAL A 52 -22.49 3.81 2.47
N SER A 53 -22.88 4.93 1.87
CA SER A 53 -24.23 5.49 2.02
C SER A 53 -25.13 4.93 0.92
N PHE A 54 -26.00 3.97 1.27
CA PHE A 54 -27.18 3.64 0.47
C PHE A 54 -28.42 4.21 1.17
N GLY A 55 -29.25 4.91 0.39
CA GLY A 55 -30.37 5.70 0.85
C GLY A 55 -31.53 4.90 1.48
N LYS A 56 -32.22 5.59 2.40
CA LYS A 56 -33.61 5.41 2.89
C LYS A 56 -34.07 4.06 3.47
N LYS A 57 -33.29 2.98 3.44
CA LYS A 57 -33.66 1.70 4.09
C LYS A 57 -33.19 1.57 5.55
N ASN A 58 -32.29 2.42 6.03
CA ASN A 58 -31.65 2.27 7.34
C ASN A 58 -32.47 2.76 8.54
N ASP A 59 -33.43 3.67 8.36
CA ASP A 59 -34.16 4.23 9.50
C ASP A 59 -35.22 3.27 10.04
N LYS A 60 -35.78 2.43 9.15
CA LYS A 60 -36.75 1.38 9.55
C LYS A 60 -36.08 0.26 10.35
N VAL A 61 -34.92 -0.22 9.88
CA VAL A 61 -34.16 -1.29 10.56
C VAL A 61 -33.63 -0.82 11.92
N ARG A 62 -33.28 0.47 12.04
CA ARG A 62 -32.87 1.06 13.32
C ARG A 62 -33.99 1.10 14.35
N LYS A 63 -35.20 1.43 13.90
CA LYS A 63 -36.37 1.46 14.78
C LYS A 63 -36.76 0.05 15.26
N GLU A 64 -36.75 -0.93 14.35
CA GLU A 64 -37.03 -2.34 14.68
C GLU A 64 -35.97 -2.94 15.64
N LEU A 65 -34.69 -2.52 15.51
CA LEU A 65 -33.62 -2.95 16.40
C LEU A 65 -33.71 -2.33 17.81
N GLU A 66 -34.15 -1.08 17.91
CA GLU A 66 -34.32 -0.39 19.20
C GLU A 66 -35.56 -0.89 19.96
N GLU A 67 -36.59 -1.32 19.23
CA GLU A 67 -37.81 -1.90 19.80
C GLU A 67 -37.54 -3.33 20.32
N ALA A 68 -36.80 -4.15 19.56
CA ALA A 68 -36.37 -5.49 20.00
C ALA A 68 -35.45 -5.46 21.23
N ALA A 69 -34.61 -4.43 21.37
CA ALA A 69 -33.75 -4.25 22.54
C ALA A 69 -34.56 -3.93 23.82
N ARG A 70 -35.68 -3.22 23.70
CA ARG A 70 -36.56 -2.91 24.85
C ARG A 70 -37.35 -4.14 25.32
N GLU A 71 -37.67 -5.08 24.44
CA GLU A 71 -38.40 -6.30 24.81
C GLU A 71 -37.56 -7.33 25.58
N SER A 72 -36.23 -7.34 25.40
CA SER A 72 -35.32 -8.24 26.14
C SER A 72 -34.97 -7.78 27.57
N GLY A 73 -35.42 -6.60 27.98
CA GLY A 73 -35.05 -5.95 29.25
C GLY A 73 -35.93 -6.34 30.43
N SER A 74 -36.01 -7.62 30.80
CA SER A 74 -36.40 -8.00 32.17
C SER A 74 -35.99 -9.43 32.52
N ARG A 75 -34.96 -9.59 33.37
CA ARG A 75 -34.97 -10.41 34.60
C ARG A 75 -33.58 -10.56 35.26
N SER A 76 -33.63 -10.43 36.58
CA SER A 76 -32.72 -10.88 37.65
C SER A 76 -31.41 -10.12 37.93
N SER A 77 -31.51 -9.34 39.00
CA SER A 77 -30.55 -9.14 40.08
C SER A 77 -29.88 -10.44 40.59
N GLY A 78 -28.59 -10.38 40.90
CA GLY A 78 -27.93 -11.45 41.67
C GLY A 78 -26.40 -11.33 41.75
N SER A 79 -25.92 -10.93 42.92
CA SER A 79 -24.54 -10.91 43.46
C SER A 79 -23.57 -12.03 43.02
N GLY A 80 -22.32 -11.61 42.74
CA GLY A 80 -21.09 -12.19 43.31
C GLY A 80 -20.48 -13.44 42.66
N GLY A 81 -19.21 -13.33 42.24
CA GLY A 81 -18.33 -14.49 42.05
C GLY A 81 -17.47 -14.46 40.77
N SER A 82 -16.16 -14.30 40.97
CA SER A 82 -15.06 -14.50 40.01
C SER A 82 -15.28 -15.68 39.04
N THR A 83 -15.33 -15.40 37.73
CA THR A 83 -15.19 -16.40 36.65
C THR A 83 -14.62 -15.77 35.36
N ASP A 84 -13.48 -15.09 35.46
CA ASP A 84 -12.78 -14.58 34.25
C ASP A 84 -12.00 -15.68 33.49
N GLU A 85 -11.93 -16.92 33.99
CA GLU A 85 -11.16 -18.00 33.35
C GLU A 85 -11.91 -18.79 32.27
N LYS A 86 -13.24 -18.64 32.13
CA LYS A 86 -14.04 -19.43 31.16
C LYS A 86 -14.25 -18.78 29.80
N ILE A 87 -13.82 -17.53 29.61
CA ILE A 87 -14.02 -16.81 28.34
C ILE A 87 -12.90 -17.14 27.33
N LEU A 88 -11.73 -17.61 27.80
CA LEU A 88 -10.58 -17.93 26.94
C LEU A 88 -10.69 -19.27 26.20
N ASP A 89 -11.47 -20.22 26.72
CA ASP A 89 -11.66 -21.56 26.11
C ASP A 89 -12.60 -21.55 24.89
N SER A 90 -13.30 -20.44 24.63
CA SER A 90 -14.33 -20.32 23.58
C SER A 90 -13.86 -19.54 22.34
N MET A 91 -12.66 -18.95 22.37
CA MET A 91 -12.13 -18.22 21.22
C MET A 91 -11.16 -19.10 20.42
N PRO A 92 -11.49 -19.52 19.18
CA PRO A 92 -10.53 -20.17 18.28
C PRO A 92 -9.60 -19.11 17.65
N TYR A 93 -9.13 -18.15 18.43
CA TYR A 93 -8.27 -17.06 17.99
C TYR A 93 -6.80 -17.51 18.13
N TYR A 94 -6.20 -17.89 17.00
CA TYR A 94 -4.76 -17.99 16.77
C TYR A 94 -3.98 -19.09 17.52
N ALA A 95 -4.32 -20.36 17.32
CA ALA A 95 -3.30 -21.42 17.41
C ALA A 95 -2.38 -21.36 16.17
N THR A 96 -1.73 -20.22 15.95
CA THR A 96 -0.77 -20.06 14.85
C THR A 96 0.60 -20.42 15.40
N VAL A 97 1.11 -21.59 15.02
CA VAL A 97 2.49 -21.96 15.30
C VAL A 97 3.39 -20.85 14.77
N LEU A 98 4.06 -20.13 15.67
CA LEU A 98 4.96 -19.05 15.28
C LEU A 98 6.14 -19.66 14.51
N PRO A 99 6.55 -19.04 13.38
CA PRO A 99 7.71 -19.52 12.64
C PRO A 99 8.96 -19.42 13.52
N ASN A 100 9.62 -20.56 13.74
CA ASN A 100 10.82 -20.66 14.60
C ASN A 100 12.12 -20.96 13.82
N LYS A 101 12.02 -21.20 12.51
CA LYS A 101 13.15 -21.53 11.65
C LYS A 101 13.03 -20.82 10.32
N VAL A 102 14.16 -20.38 9.79
CA VAL A 102 14.25 -19.81 8.44
C VAL A 102 14.00 -20.92 7.41
N ALA A 103 12.96 -20.77 6.59
CA ALA A 103 12.63 -21.72 5.53
C ALA A 103 13.51 -21.54 4.29
N LEU A 104 13.77 -20.29 3.89
CA LEU A 104 14.54 -19.94 2.69
C LEU A 104 15.38 -18.68 2.94
N ARG A 105 16.53 -18.59 2.26
CA ARG A 105 17.41 -17.41 2.22
C ARG A 105 17.84 -17.18 0.77
N PHE A 106 17.82 -15.93 0.32
CA PHE A 106 18.20 -15.55 -1.04
C PHE A 106 18.58 -14.06 -1.09
N ASP A 107 19.42 -13.71 -2.06
CA ASP A 107 19.86 -12.34 -2.30
C ASP A 107 18.84 -11.62 -3.19
N ALA A 108 17.98 -10.80 -2.57
CA ALA A 108 16.89 -10.14 -3.27
C ALA A 108 17.39 -8.95 -4.12
N HIS A 109 18.27 -8.10 -3.58
CA HIS A 109 18.70 -6.84 -4.19
C HIS A 109 20.20 -6.65 -4.08
N ASP A 110 20.75 -5.77 -4.93
CA ASP A 110 22.19 -5.44 -4.96
C ASP A 110 22.60 -4.48 -3.82
N GLY A 111 21.74 -4.31 -2.81
CA GLY A 111 21.88 -3.38 -1.70
C GLY A 111 20.76 -3.57 -0.66
N GLU A 112 20.56 -2.58 0.21
CA GLU A 112 19.55 -2.64 1.27
C GLU A 112 18.15 -2.96 0.72
N VAL A 113 17.44 -3.86 1.39
CA VAL A 113 16.03 -4.17 1.12
C VAL A 113 15.20 -3.37 2.10
N ASN A 114 14.52 -2.35 1.60
CA ASN A 114 13.82 -1.37 2.45
C ASN A 114 12.35 -1.72 2.65
N SER A 115 11.77 -2.53 1.76
CA SER A 115 10.34 -2.85 1.82
C SER A 115 10.03 -4.23 1.29
N VAL A 116 8.99 -4.85 1.86
CA VAL A 116 8.47 -6.16 1.46
C VAL A 116 6.95 -6.22 1.64
N LYS A 117 6.24 -6.81 0.68
CA LYS A 117 4.79 -7.07 0.76
C LYS A 117 4.40 -8.35 0.05
N TRP A 118 3.43 -9.06 0.63
CA TRP A 118 2.73 -10.14 -0.05
C TRP A 118 1.62 -9.57 -0.95
N SER A 119 1.45 -10.16 -2.12
CA SER A 119 0.24 -9.96 -2.92
C SER A 119 -0.98 -10.50 -2.16
N PRO A 120 -2.14 -9.82 -2.22
CA PRO A 120 -3.36 -10.31 -1.58
C PRO A 120 -4.04 -11.46 -2.34
N THR A 121 -3.71 -11.66 -3.61
CA THR A 121 -4.40 -12.61 -4.50
C THR A 121 -3.55 -13.80 -4.93
N ASP A 122 -2.25 -13.56 -5.15
CA ASP A 122 -1.32 -14.57 -5.62
C ASP A 122 -0.21 -14.82 -4.59
N ARG A 123 0.48 -15.96 -4.71
CA ARG A 123 1.64 -16.29 -3.88
C ARG A 123 2.92 -15.55 -4.32
N ILE A 124 2.80 -14.24 -4.50
CA ILE A 124 3.89 -13.36 -4.93
C ILE A 124 4.32 -12.49 -3.75
N VAL A 125 5.63 -12.31 -3.60
CA VAL A 125 6.22 -11.28 -2.74
C VAL A 125 6.79 -10.18 -3.62
N ALA A 126 6.51 -8.92 -3.29
CA ALA A 126 7.24 -7.78 -3.82
C ALA A 126 8.29 -7.31 -2.81
N THR A 127 9.47 -6.95 -3.30
CA THR A 127 10.54 -6.32 -2.51
C THR A 127 11.00 -5.03 -3.18
N GLY A 128 11.24 -3.98 -2.38
CA GLY A 128 11.82 -2.71 -2.83
C GLY A 128 13.22 -2.53 -2.25
N GLY A 129 14.18 -2.12 -3.09
CA GLY A 129 15.59 -2.04 -2.70
C GLY A 129 16.29 -0.71 -3.02
N ALA A 130 17.47 -0.54 -2.42
CA ALA A 130 18.41 0.55 -2.69
C ALA A 130 18.97 0.52 -4.13
N ASP A 131 18.91 -0.64 -4.78
CA ASP A 131 19.22 -0.82 -6.22
C ASP A 131 18.19 -0.18 -7.17
N ARG A 132 17.19 0.52 -6.60
CA ARG A 132 16.14 1.30 -7.28
C ARG A 132 15.11 0.45 -8.01
N LYS A 133 15.06 -0.85 -7.71
CA LYS A 133 14.14 -1.80 -8.34
C LYS A 133 13.05 -2.20 -7.35
N VAL A 134 11.89 -2.53 -7.89
CA VAL A 134 10.95 -3.43 -7.22
C VAL A 134 11.07 -4.79 -7.89
N LYS A 135 11.25 -5.86 -7.13
CA LYS A 135 11.33 -7.23 -7.66
C LYS A 135 10.15 -8.05 -7.16
N LEU A 136 9.62 -8.89 -8.04
CA LEU A 136 8.51 -9.79 -7.78
C LEU A 136 9.03 -11.22 -7.69
N TRP A 137 8.61 -11.94 -6.66
CA TRP A 137 9.10 -13.28 -6.36
C TRP A 137 7.95 -14.26 -6.23
N ASP A 138 8.01 -15.37 -6.95
CA ASP A 138 7.17 -16.52 -6.63
C ASP A 138 7.86 -17.31 -5.50
N VAL A 139 7.15 -17.46 -4.38
CA VAL A 139 7.69 -18.09 -3.17
C VAL A 139 6.93 -19.37 -2.89
N SER A 140 7.53 -20.51 -3.21
CA SER A 140 7.04 -21.83 -2.84
C SER A 140 7.72 -22.35 -1.56
N LYS A 141 7.35 -23.53 -1.06
CA LYS A 141 7.92 -24.08 0.19
C LYS A 141 9.44 -24.30 0.12
N CYS A 142 9.98 -24.59 -1.06
CA CYS A 142 11.39 -24.99 -1.23
C CYS A 142 12.13 -24.20 -2.30
N MET A 143 11.47 -23.27 -2.99
CA MET A 143 12.03 -22.58 -4.14
C MET A 143 11.52 -21.15 -4.19
N ILE A 144 12.42 -20.25 -4.57
CA ILE A 144 12.10 -18.87 -4.87
C ILE A 144 12.56 -18.54 -6.28
N GLU A 145 11.70 -17.90 -7.05
CA GLU A 145 11.99 -17.50 -8.42
C GLU A 145 11.68 -16.01 -8.60
N ASN A 146 12.59 -15.29 -9.27
CA ASN A 146 12.33 -13.92 -9.68
C ASN A 146 11.36 -13.94 -10.86
N ARG A 147 10.11 -13.53 -10.62
CA ARG A 147 9.06 -13.46 -11.63
C ARG A 147 9.18 -12.20 -12.49
N GLY A 148 9.79 -11.15 -11.97
CA GLY A 148 9.83 -9.86 -12.64
C GLY A 148 10.59 -8.77 -11.90
N THR A 149 11.14 -7.83 -12.67
CA THR A 149 11.83 -6.65 -12.14
C THR A 149 11.18 -5.39 -12.70
N LEU A 150 10.59 -4.60 -11.82
CA LEU A 150 9.94 -3.34 -12.13
C LEU A 150 10.95 -2.21 -11.97
N VAL A 151 11.15 -1.48 -13.07
CA VAL A 151 12.16 -0.42 -13.20
C VAL A 151 11.49 0.93 -13.44
N GLY A 152 12.26 2.01 -13.22
CA GLY A 152 11.85 3.38 -13.49
C GLY A 152 12.19 4.37 -12.38
N SER A 153 12.42 3.88 -11.15
CA SER A 153 12.86 4.70 -10.02
C SER A 153 14.31 5.15 -10.17
N ASN A 154 14.59 6.39 -9.79
CA ASN A 154 15.93 7.00 -9.88
C ASN A 154 16.71 6.95 -8.56
N ALA A 155 16.06 6.56 -7.46
CA ALA A 155 16.66 6.31 -6.15
C ALA A 155 16.04 5.07 -5.49
N GLY A 156 16.51 4.72 -4.30
CA GLY A 156 16.05 3.54 -3.56
C GLY A 156 14.52 3.54 -3.39
N VAL A 157 13.91 2.35 -3.51
CA VAL A 157 12.47 2.18 -3.27
C VAL A 157 12.28 1.90 -1.79
N MET A 158 11.56 2.76 -1.09
CA MET A 158 11.41 2.74 0.37
C MET A 158 10.14 2.06 0.84
N SER A 159 9.12 2.01 -0.02
CA SER A 159 7.85 1.35 0.29
C SER A 159 7.28 0.72 -0.97
N VAL A 160 6.69 -0.46 -0.83
CA VAL A 160 5.90 -1.12 -1.87
C VAL A 160 4.53 -1.49 -1.31
N ASP A 161 3.49 -1.47 -2.13
CA ASP A 161 2.17 -2.01 -1.75
C ASP A 161 1.40 -2.49 -2.98
N PHE A 162 0.63 -3.56 -2.79
CA PHE A 162 -0.28 -4.07 -3.81
C PHE A 162 -1.65 -3.39 -3.66
N ASP A 163 -2.37 -3.24 -4.77
CA ASP A 163 -3.80 -2.96 -4.68
C ASP A 163 -4.56 -4.21 -4.21
N ALA A 164 -5.81 -4.05 -3.80
CA ALA A 164 -6.61 -5.16 -3.27
C ALA A 164 -6.83 -6.31 -4.28
N THR A 165 -6.72 -6.04 -5.58
CA THR A 165 -6.85 -7.07 -6.62
C THR A 165 -5.52 -7.76 -6.95
N GLY A 166 -4.39 -7.21 -6.48
CA GLY A 166 -3.04 -7.66 -6.84
C GLY A 166 -2.66 -7.39 -8.31
N ALA A 167 -3.48 -6.65 -9.06
CA ALA A 167 -3.20 -6.30 -10.45
C ALA A 167 -2.18 -5.16 -10.57
N TYR A 168 -2.09 -4.32 -9.55
CA TYR A 168 -1.21 -3.18 -9.50
C TYR A 168 -0.31 -3.21 -8.27
N ILE A 169 0.86 -2.61 -8.44
CA ILE A 169 1.78 -2.36 -7.36
C ILE A 169 2.23 -0.91 -7.41
N VAL A 170 2.22 -0.24 -6.26
CA VAL A 170 2.80 1.09 -6.09
C VAL A 170 4.14 0.96 -5.38
N GLY A 171 5.12 1.75 -5.81
CA GLY A 171 6.43 1.86 -5.18
C GLY A 171 6.77 3.31 -4.95
N ALA A 172 7.05 3.68 -3.69
CA ALA A 172 7.50 5.02 -3.31
C ALA A 172 9.03 5.05 -3.26
N SER A 173 9.65 5.98 -3.98
CA SER A 173 11.10 6.09 -4.08
C SER A 173 11.62 7.37 -3.42
N ASN A 174 12.87 7.30 -2.94
CA ASN A 174 13.63 8.46 -2.48
C ASN A 174 13.91 9.50 -3.58
N ASP A 175 13.51 9.24 -4.83
CA ASP A 175 13.58 10.22 -5.92
C ASP A 175 12.38 11.18 -5.96
N PHE A 176 11.61 11.20 -4.87
CA PHE A 176 10.43 12.03 -4.66
C PHE A 176 9.24 11.68 -5.55
N ALA A 177 9.27 10.52 -6.21
CA ALA A 177 8.14 10.03 -7.01
C ALA A 177 7.68 8.64 -6.56
N SER A 178 6.36 8.47 -6.60
CA SER A 178 5.71 7.17 -6.55
C SER A 178 5.40 6.70 -7.97
N ARG A 179 5.50 5.40 -8.19
CA ARG A 179 5.25 4.77 -9.49
C ARG A 179 4.31 3.61 -9.34
N VAL A 180 3.47 3.41 -10.34
CA VAL A 180 2.51 2.31 -10.39
C VAL A 180 2.87 1.42 -11.56
N TRP A 181 2.94 0.11 -11.32
CA TRP A 181 3.12 -0.88 -12.37
C TRP A 181 1.94 -1.85 -12.38
N THR A 182 1.70 -2.44 -13.54
CA THR A 182 0.83 -3.63 -13.63
C THR A 182 1.66 -4.88 -13.39
N VAL A 183 1.14 -5.78 -12.56
CA VAL A 183 1.84 -7.01 -12.14
C VAL A 183 1.89 -8.03 -13.28
N GLY A 184 0.79 -8.15 -14.05
CA GLY A 184 0.65 -9.15 -15.10
C GLY A 184 1.59 -8.97 -16.29
N ASP A 185 1.83 -7.72 -16.72
CA ASP A 185 2.71 -7.39 -17.85
C ASP A 185 3.99 -6.66 -17.43
N GLN A 186 4.13 -6.35 -16.13
CA GLN A 186 5.30 -5.70 -15.53
C GLN A 186 5.59 -4.29 -16.09
N ARG A 187 4.56 -3.61 -16.62
CA ARG A 187 4.73 -2.30 -17.24
C ARG A 187 4.43 -1.16 -16.28
N LEU A 188 5.25 -0.12 -16.36
CA LEU A 188 5.01 1.16 -15.70
C LEU A 188 3.77 1.81 -16.31
N ARG A 189 2.82 2.19 -15.46
CA ARG A 189 1.65 2.97 -15.85
C ARG A 189 2.01 4.44 -15.88
N VAL A 190 2.12 4.97 -17.09
CA VAL A 190 2.18 6.40 -17.35
C VAL A 190 0.82 6.85 -17.83
N SER A 191 0.25 7.88 -17.21
CA SER A 191 -0.95 8.53 -17.73
C SER A 191 -0.60 9.18 -19.07
N PRO A 192 -1.30 8.86 -20.18
CA PRO A 192 -1.22 9.69 -21.37
C PRO A 192 -1.82 11.06 -21.02
N LEU A 193 -1.07 12.11 -21.34
CA LEU A 193 -1.53 13.51 -21.26
C LEU A 193 -2.55 13.82 -22.35
#